data_AF-A0A1I7J937-F1
#
_entry.id   AF-A0A1I7J937-F1
#
_cell.length_a   1.000
_cell.length_b   1.000
_cell.length_c   1.000
_cell.angle_alpha   90.00
_cell.angle_beta   90.00
_cell.angle_gamma   90.00
#
_symmetry.space_group_name_H-M   'P 1'
#
loop_
_entity.id
_entity.type
_entity.pdbx_description
1 polymer ?
#
loop_
_entity_poly.entity_id
_entity_poly.type
_entity_poly.pdbx_seq_one_letter_code
_entity_poly.pdbx_strand_id
1 'polypeptide(L)'
;MKSMKKMLLLAKIEGTSGTDALPTAGANAILCRALAPEPITAEQVARDLIRPYKGNSGKLAVGVHRKLTCEVEFAGSGAAGTAPPWGPLLQACGFAETITAGVDVVYEPVSGGEPTLTLYGYLDGILFKLTGCKGNVTFTLNAKAIPVMQFEFLGAYSTPTDTQLPPGVDYSAFMQPKPVGKVNTPTFTFHGVTACTSAFSIAWGNTLAWRELINCAGARSPDRQPTGNVTMELPSIATKNWAEVVREGTTGAMSLVHGVDVGNIIELSAPKIQCNPFTLQDDQGIAMVAMPFDINPDQGDDELRIIVR
;
A
#
# COMPACT_ATOMS: atom_id res chain seq x y z
N MET A 1 22.71 19.21 13.01
CA MET A 1 22.63 18.38 11.78
C MET A 1 21.27 17.69 11.81
N LYS A 2 20.46 17.78 10.74
CA LYS A 2 19.15 17.12 10.68
C LYS A 2 19.36 15.59 10.55
N SER A 3 18.60 14.79 11.30
CA SER A 3 18.69 13.32 11.25
C SER A 3 17.45 12.69 10.62
N MET A 4 17.65 11.87 9.59
CA MET A 4 16.60 11.02 9.00
C MET A 4 16.06 9.99 10.00
N LYS A 5 16.81 9.64 11.06
CA LYS A 5 16.32 8.68 12.07
C LYS A 5 15.28 9.29 13.03
N LYS A 6 15.09 10.61 13.01
CA LYS A 6 14.11 11.32 13.84
C LYS A 6 12.89 11.76 13.04
N MET A 7 12.47 10.92 12.11
CA MET A 7 11.27 11.15 11.32
C MET A 7 10.02 10.69 12.06
N LEU A 8 8.92 11.39 11.83
CA LEU A 8 7.60 11.03 12.33
C LEU A 8 6.59 11.22 11.20
N LEU A 9 5.78 10.21 10.94
CA LEU A 9 4.63 10.30 10.06
C LEU A 9 3.36 10.36 10.89
N LEU A 10 2.51 11.35 10.61
CA LEU A 10 1.12 11.35 11.08
C LEU A 10 0.17 11.27 9.88
N ALA A 11 -0.89 10.48 9.99
CA ALA A 11 -1.88 10.29 8.93
C ALA A 11 -3.30 10.36 9.49
N LYS A 12 -4.16 11.19 8.89
CA LYS A 12 -5.55 11.32 9.30
C LYS A 12 -6.45 11.53 8.08
N ILE A 13 -7.60 10.86 8.09
CA ILE A 13 -8.62 10.97 7.04
C ILE A 13 -9.24 12.37 7.06
N GLU A 14 -9.41 12.94 5.89
CA GLU A 14 -10.02 14.24 5.68
C GLU A 14 -11.54 14.12 5.72
N GLY A 15 -12.19 14.96 6.53
CA GLY A 15 -13.65 15.09 6.48
C GLY A 15 -14.13 15.75 5.19
N THR A 16 -13.29 16.56 4.57
CA THR A 16 -13.52 17.18 3.25
C THR A 16 -12.19 17.19 2.50
N SER A 17 -12.19 16.65 1.29
CA SER A 17 -10.97 16.47 0.51
C SER A 17 -10.20 17.78 0.29
N GLY A 18 -8.89 17.75 0.51
CA GLY A 18 -7.99 18.89 0.41
C GLY A 18 -7.98 19.80 1.64
N THR A 19 -8.85 19.56 2.64
CA THR A 19 -8.89 20.33 3.88
C THR A 19 -8.06 19.64 4.96
N ASP A 20 -7.11 20.39 5.54
CA ASP A 20 -6.19 19.89 6.57
C ASP A 20 -6.96 19.28 7.74
N ALA A 21 -6.79 17.97 7.95
CA ALA A 21 -7.48 17.22 8.99
C ALA A 21 -6.88 17.43 10.39
N LEU A 22 -5.73 18.10 10.50
CA LEU A 22 -5.00 18.36 11.75
C LEU A 22 -4.70 17.06 12.54
N PRO A 23 -3.85 16.16 12.00
CA PRO A 23 -3.44 14.95 12.71
C PRO A 23 -2.64 15.28 13.98
N THR A 24 -2.82 14.46 15.03
CA THR A 24 -2.12 14.61 16.32
C THR A 24 -1.20 13.42 16.59
N ALA A 25 -0.11 13.64 17.33
CA ALA A 25 0.87 12.60 17.62
C ALA A 25 0.32 11.44 18.45
N GLY A 26 -0.62 11.70 19.36
CA GLY A 26 -1.19 10.68 20.25
C GLY A 26 -2.30 9.83 19.62
N ALA A 27 -2.86 10.23 18.47
CA ALA A 27 -3.97 9.50 17.84
C ALA A 27 -3.70 9.07 16.40
N ASN A 28 -2.70 9.66 15.73
CA ASN A 28 -2.53 9.53 14.29
C ASN A 28 -1.08 9.20 13.87
N ALA A 29 -0.22 8.85 14.82
CA ALA A 29 1.15 8.47 14.49
C ALA A 29 1.20 7.11 13.80
N ILE A 30 1.98 7.00 12.74
CA ILE A 30 2.22 5.76 12.00
C ILE A 30 3.63 5.26 12.31
N LEU A 31 3.74 4.01 12.75
CA LEU A 31 5.03 3.35 12.98
C LEU A 31 5.60 2.85 11.65
N CYS A 32 6.52 3.61 11.07
CA CYS A 32 7.16 3.27 9.80
C CYS A 32 8.57 2.69 10.00
N ARG A 33 8.91 1.68 9.18
CA ARG A 33 10.29 1.17 9.06
C ARG A 33 11.14 2.02 8.13
N ALA A 34 10.51 2.62 7.13
CA ALA A 34 11.10 3.56 6.19
C ALA A 34 10.11 4.70 5.91
N LEU A 35 10.61 5.92 5.79
CA LEU A 35 9.83 7.11 5.43
C LEU A 35 10.68 7.97 4.49
N ALA A 36 10.12 8.39 3.37
CA ALA A 36 10.80 9.30 2.46
C ALA A 36 9.80 10.36 1.94
N PRO A 37 9.72 11.53 2.59
CA PRO A 37 8.97 12.66 2.06
C PRO A 37 9.79 13.36 0.98
N GLU A 38 9.23 13.51 -0.22
CA GLU A 38 9.86 14.35 -1.25
C GLU A 38 9.69 15.84 -0.89
N PRO A 39 10.72 16.69 -1.03
CA PRO A 39 10.58 18.11 -0.71
C PRO A 39 9.56 18.83 -1.60
N ILE A 40 9.60 18.58 -2.92
CA ILE A 40 8.72 19.17 -3.92
C ILE A 40 8.80 18.35 -5.21
N THR A 41 7.65 18.18 -5.87
CA THR A 41 7.54 17.59 -7.20
C THR A 41 6.79 18.59 -8.07
N ALA A 42 7.36 18.95 -9.23
CA ALA A 42 6.77 19.94 -10.12
C ALA A 42 7.23 19.72 -11.57
N GLU A 43 6.36 20.04 -12.50
CA GLU A 43 6.68 20.16 -13.92
C GLU A 43 7.27 21.55 -14.20
N GLN A 44 7.98 21.69 -15.32
CA GLN A 44 8.62 22.95 -15.69
C GLN A 44 8.26 23.36 -17.11
N VAL A 45 7.67 24.54 -17.27
CA VAL A 45 7.35 25.15 -18.56
C VAL A 45 8.48 26.11 -18.97
N ALA A 46 9.03 25.91 -20.16
CA ALA A 46 10.07 26.79 -20.70
C ALA A 46 9.50 28.16 -21.07
N ARG A 47 10.28 29.19 -20.83
CA ARG A 47 9.94 30.55 -21.25
C ARG A 47 10.58 30.78 -22.62
N ASP A 48 9.90 30.47 -23.72
CA ASP A 48 10.45 30.59 -25.07
C ASP A 48 10.50 32.07 -25.55
N LEU A 49 11.30 32.87 -24.86
CA LEU A 49 11.42 34.31 -25.06
C LEU A 49 12.31 34.64 -26.26
N ILE A 50 11.81 35.49 -27.16
CA ILE A 50 12.59 36.02 -28.29
C ILE A 50 13.43 37.20 -27.79
N ARG A 51 14.76 37.10 -27.91
CA ARG A 51 15.72 38.12 -27.46
C ARG A 51 16.87 38.29 -28.46
N PRO A 52 17.48 39.50 -28.58
CA PRO A 52 18.59 39.75 -29.52
C PRO A 52 19.93 39.15 -29.06
N TYR A 53 19.96 38.37 -27.97
CA TYR A 53 21.15 37.74 -27.40
C TYR A 53 20.85 36.28 -27.03
N LYS A 54 21.90 35.45 -27.03
CA LYS A 54 21.83 34.02 -26.70
C LYS A 54 21.88 33.81 -25.18
N GLY A 55 21.11 32.87 -24.67
CA GLY A 55 21.10 32.48 -23.25
C GLY A 55 19.86 31.69 -22.86
N ASN A 56 19.87 31.06 -21.68
CA ASN A 56 18.69 30.37 -21.15
C ASN A 56 17.63 31.39 -20.70
N SER A 57 16.38 31.17 -21.11
CA SER A 57 15.25 32.05 -20.78
C SER A 57 14.55 31.68 -19.46
N GLY A 58 14.99 30.59 -18.82
CA GLY A 58 14.43 30.09 -17.56
C GLY A 58 13.17 29.26 -17.76
N LYS A 59 12.70 28.65 -16.67
CA LYS A 59 11.49 27.82 -16.62
C LYS A 59 10.62 28.21 -15.44
N LEU A 60 9.31 27.96 -15.53
CA LEU A 60 8.35 28.19 -14.45
C LEU A 60 7.82 26.84 -13.95
N ALA A 61 7.70 26.69 -12.63
CA ALA A 61 7.13 25.49 -12.03
C ALA A 61 5.61 25.48 -12.17
N VAL A 62 5.06 24.36 -12.63
CA VAL A 62 3.62 24.06 -12.69
C VAL A 62 3.39 22.68 -12.11
N GLY A 63 2.15 22.34 -11.80
CA GLY A 63 1.77 21.03 -11.29
C GLY A 63 2.40 20.74 -9.94
N VAL A 64 2.53 21.75 -9.07
CA VAL A 64 3.28 21.61 -7.82
C VAL A 64 2.54 20.70 -6.85
N HIS A 65 3.15 19.57 -6.52
CA HIS A 65 2.61 18.57 -5.61
C HIS A 65 3.74 17.97 -4.77
N ARG A 66 3.39 17.01 -3.91
CA ARG A 66 4.35 16.28 -3.10
C ARG A 66 4.04 14.79 -3.11
N LYS A 67 5.09 13.98 -3.15
CA LYS A 67 5.05 12.54 -2.91
C LYS A 67 5.60 12.18 -1.53
N LEU A 68 5.07 11.12 -0.96
CA LEU A 68 5.56 10.54 0.29
C LEU A 68 5.48 9.02 0.18
N THR A 69 6.60 8.34 0.43
CA THR A 69 6.61 6.88 0.54
C THR A 69 6.89 6.44 1.97
N CYS A 70 6.24 5.37 2.40
CA CYS A 70 6.50 4.77 3.70
C CYS A 70 6.30 3.26 3.68
N GLU A 71 7.03 2.56 4.55
CA GLU A 71 6.86 1.13 4.80
C GLU A 71 6.35 0.90 6.22
N VAL A 72 5.28 0.11 6.35
CA VAL A 72 4.63 -0.23 7.61
C VAL A 72 4.58 -1.75 7.76
N GLU A 73 4.77 -2.25 8.98
CA GLU A 73 4.66 -3.68 9.28
C GLU A 73 3.21 -4.14 9.17
N PHE A 74 3.01 -5.32 8.55
CA PHE A 74 1.67 -5.86 8.32
C PHE A 74 1.25 -6.78 9.47
N ALA A 75 0.69 -6.17 10.51
CA ALA A 75 0.19 -6.84 11.72
C ALA A 75 -1.24 -6.39 12.04
N GLY A 76 -1.99 -7.20 12.79
CA GLY A 76 -3.34 -6.83 13.23
C GLY A 76 -3.33 -5.77 14.34
N SER A 77 -4.51 -5.48 14.89
CA SER A 77 -4.74 -4.43 15.89
C SER A 77 -4.59 -4.90 17.35
N GLY A 78 -4.45 -6.20 17.58
CA GLY A 78 -4.36 -6.81 18.91
C GLY A 78 -5.70 -7.17 19.55
N ALA A 79 -6.83 -6.79 18.93
CA ALA A 79 -8.17 -7.18 19.37
C ALA A 79 -9.14 -7.34 18.18
N ALA A 80 -9.92 -8.42 18.16
CA ALA A 80 -10.92 -8.67 17.12
C ALA A 80 -11.93 -7.52 17.02
N GLY A 81 -12.30 -7.15 15.78
CA GLY A 81 -13.21 -6.04 15.51
C GLY A 81 -12.68 -4.66 15.91
N THR A 82 -11.35 -4.51 16.09
CA THR A 82 -10.68 -3.21 16.24
C THR A 82 -9.88 -2.91 14.99
N ALA A 83 -10.06 -1.71 14.41
CA ALA A 83 -9.33 -1.32 13.22
C ALA A 83 -7.82 -1.24 13.49
N PRO A 84 -6.97 -1.81 12.63
CA PRO A 84 -5.53 -1.63 12.72
C PRO A 84 -5.13 -0.16 12.50
N PRO A 85 -4.06 0.32 13.15
CA PRO A 85 -3.64 1.72 13.05
C PRO A 85 -3.18 2.15 11.64
N TRP A 86 -2.87 1.19 10.76
CA TRP A 86 -2.56 1.45 9.35
C TRP A 86 -3.81 1.55 8.45
N GLY A 87 -5.01 1.25 8.96
CA GLY A 87 -6.27 1.31 8.19
C GLY A 87 -6.49 2.60 7.41
N PRO A 88 -6.27 3.79 7.99
CA PRO A 88 -6.39 5.06 7.27
C PRO A 88 -5.54 5.15 6.01
N LEU A 89 -4.32 4.58 6.02
CA LEU A 89 -3.43 4.54 4.86
C LEU A 89 -4.03 3.72 3.73
N LEU A 90 -4.58 2.55 4.06
CA LEU A 90 -5.22 1.66 3.12
C LEU A 90 -6.49 2.27 2.52
N GLN A 91 -7.26 3.02 3.31
CA GLN A 91 -8.46 3.69 2.80
C GLN A 91 -8.15 4.72 1.72
N ALA A 92 -7.05 5.48 1.84
CA ALA A 92 -6.59 6.37 0.77
C ALA A 92 -6.03 5.64 -0.46
N CYS A 93 -5.79 4.34 -0.37
CA CYS A 93 -5.50 3.47 -1.50
C CYS A 93 -6.78 2.93 -2.18
N GLY A 94 -7.97 3.38 -1.79
CA GLY A 94 -9.22 2.97 -2.44
C GLY A 94 -9.87 1.73 -1.83
N PHE A 95 -9.70 1.54 -0.52
CA PHE A 95 -10.43 0.54 0.24
C PHE A 95 -11.46 1.20 1.17
N ALA A 96 -12.63 0.60 1.33
CA ALA A 96 -13.57 0.92 2.39
C ALA A 96 -13.34 0.01 3.59
N GLU A 97 -13.53 0.54 4.80
CA GLU A 97 -13.40 -0.20 6.05
C GLU A 97 -14.79 -0.52 6.61
N THR A 98 -15.01 -1.79 6.92
CA THR A 98 -16.21 -2.27 7.61
C THR A 98 -15.79 -2.94 8.91
N ILE A 99 -16.27 -2.44 10.04
CA ILE A 99 -15.95 -2.97 11.36
C ILE A 99 -17.13 -3.79 11.89
N THR A 100 -16.91 -5.07 12.12
CA THR A 100 -17.82 -5.93 12.88
C THR A 100 -17.29 -6.05 14.31
N ALA A 101 -17.87 -5.28 15.23
CA ALA A 101 -17.36 -5.18 16.60
C ALA A 101 -17.20 -6.56 17.28
N GLY A 102 -16.01 -6.82 17.82
CA GLY A 102 -15.66 -8.09 18.46
C GLY A 102 -15.49 -9.28 17.52
N VAL A 103 -15.58 -9.09 16.21
CA VAL A 103 -15.48 -10.16 15.21
C VAL A 103 -14.33 -9.90 14.25
N ASP A 104 -14.43 -8.86 13.42
CA ASP A 104 -13.45 -8.57 12.37
C ASP A 104 -13.49 -7.12 11.89
N VAL A 105 -12.46 -6.74 11.15
CA VAL A 105 -12.41 -5.53 10.33
C VAL A 105 -12.07 -5.95 8.91
N VAL A 106 -12.94 -5.58 7.96
CA VAL A 106 -12.81 -5.94 6.56
C VAL A 106 -12.50 -4.68 5.75
N TYR A 107 -11.46 -4.77 4.92
CA TYR A 107 -11.16 -3.79 3.89
C TYR A 107 -11.48 -4.36 2.52
N GLU A 108 -12.40 -3.70 1.82
CA GLU A 108 -12.87 -4.06 0.49
C GLU A 108 -12.61 -2.91 -0.49
N PRO A 109 -12.29 -3.19 -1.76
CA PRO A 109 -12.07 -2.15 -2.75
C PRO A 109 -13.32 -1.29 -2.93
N VAL A 110 -13.13 -0.05 -3.35
CA VAL A 110 -14.23 0.83 -3.78
C VAL A 110 -13.83 1.60 -5.03
N SER A 111 -14.75 1.70 -5.99
CA SER A 111 -14.57 2.46 -7.23
C SER A 111 -15.06 3.91 -7.14
N GLY A 112 -15.50 4.37 -5.96
CA GLY A 112 -15.91 5.75 -5.75
C GLY A 112 -16.04 6.12 -4.28
N GLY A 113 -15.90 7.42 -4.01
CA GLY A 113 -15.97 7.94 -2.64
C GLY A 113 -14.78 7.57 -1.78
N GLU A 114 -13.62 7.26 -2.40
CA GLU A 114 -12.43 6.88 -1.64
C GLU A 114 -12.03 8.03 -0.71
N PRO A 115 -11.81 7.75 0.59
CA PRO A 115 -11.31 8.76 1.51
C PRO A 115 -9.97 9.35 1.05
N THR A 116 -9.72 10.59 1.43
CA THR A 116 -8.42 11.24 1.21
C THR A 116 -7.75 11.50 2.55
N LEU A 117 -6.41 11.56 2.55
CA LEU A 117 -5.62 11.76 3.77
C LEU A 117 -4.96 13.14 3.82
N THR A 118 -4.85 13.66 5.03
CA THR A 118 -3.82 14.62 5.40
C THR A 118 -2.63 13.84 5.98
N LEU A 119 -1.44 14.08 5.43
CA LEU A 119 -0.18 13.49 5.89
C LEU A 119 0.78 14.58 6.40
N TYR A 120 1.30 14.39 7.61
CA TYR A 120 2.35 15.23 8.19
C TYR A 120 3.62 14.40 8.34
N GLY A 121 4.64 14.71 7.53
CA GLY A 121 5.98 14.16 7.67
C GLY A 121 6.87 15.16 8.40
N TYR A 122 7.36 14.79 9.58
CA TYR A 122 8.37 15.58 10.29
C TYR A 122 9.76 15.03 10.01
N LEU A 123 10.71 15.93 9.76
CA LEU A 123 12.13 15.64 9.65
C LEU A 123 12.93 16.56 10.58
N ASP A 124 13.18 16.07 11.81
CA ASP A 124 14.04 16.71 12.81
C ASP A 124 13.84 18.24 12.91
N GLY A 125 12.59 18.68 13.07
CA GLY A 125 12.21 20.09 13.20
C GLY A 125 11.71 20.77 11.92
N ILE A 126 11.57 20.04 10.81
CA ILE A 126 10.89 20.52 9.59
C ILE A 126 9.60 19.73 9.42
N LEU A 127 8.51 20.39 9.05
CA LEU A 127 7.22 19.77 8.75
C LEU A 127 6.90 19.87 7.26
N PHE A 128 6.65 18.71 6.65
CA PHE A 128 6.08 18.54 5.31
C PHE A 128 4.62 18.14 5.45
N LYS A 129 3.70 19.00 5.02
CA LYS A 129 2.27 18.68 4.95
C LYS A 129 1.87 18.29 3.53
N LEU A 130 0.95 17.34 3.44
CA LEU A 130 0.22 16.98 2.22
C LEU A 130 -1.27 16.87 2.58
N THR A 131 -2.14 17.45 1.75
CA THR A 131 -3.60 17.30 1.87
C THR A 131 -4.19 16.72 0.59
N GLY A 132 -5.40 16.18 0.64
CA GLY A 132 -6.06 15.55 -0.50
C GLY A 132 -5.28 14.34 -1.03
N CYS A 133 -4.61 13.59 -0.15
CA CYS A 133 -3.71 12.53 -0.56
C CYS A 133 -4.50 11.31 -1.05
N LYS A 134 -4.07 10.76 -2.19
CA LYS A 134 -4.44 9.41 -2.67
C LYS A 134 -3.18 8.56 -2.76
N GLY A 135 -3.32 7.26 -2.55
CA GLY A 135 -2.18 6.35 -2.44
C GLY A 135 -2.27 5.06 -3.24
N ASN A 136 -1.16 4.34 -3.26
CA ASN A 136 -1.01 2.99 -3.77
C ASN A 136 -0.33 2.14 -2.70
N VAL A 137 -0.57 0.83 -2.70
CA VAL A 137 -0.01 -0.10 -1.72
C VAL A 137 0.55 -1.35 -2.39
N THR A 138 1.63 -1.89 -1.86
CA THR A 138 2.15 -3.22 -2.17
C THR A 138 2.30 -4.01 -0.88
N PHE A 139 1.76 -5.23 -0.87
CA PHE A 139 1.88 -6.19 0.22
C PHE A 139 2.99 -7.17 -0.11
N THR A 140 3.91 -7.40 0.84
CA THR A 140 4.98 -8.39 0.68
C THR A 140 5.01 -9.32 1.89
N LEU A 141 4.89 -10.63 1.63
CA LEU A 141 4.91 -11.70 2.64
C LEU A 141 5.88 -12.80 2.20
N ASN A 142 7.17 -12.62 2.50
CA ASN A 142 8.21 -13.59 2.17
C ASN A 142 8.58 -14.47 3.37
N ALA A 143 8.80 -15.76 3.16
CA ALA A 143 9.19 -16.69 4.20
C ALA A 143 10.47 -16.20 4.91
N LYS A 144 10.54 -16.40 6.24
CA LYS A 144 11.64 -15.92 7.11
C LYS A 144 11.80 -14.39 7.16
N ALA A 145 10.79 -13.63 6.74
CA ALA A 145 10.77 -12.17 6.84
C ALA A 145 9.54 -11.67 7.63
N ILE A 146 9.58 -10.40 7.99
CA ILE A 146 8.42 -9.68 8.54
C ILE A 146 7.54 -9.24 7.37
N PRO A 147 6.22 -9.49 7.40
CA PRO A 147 5.32 -9.03 6.35
C PRO A 147 5.20 -7.49 6.40
N VAL A 148 5.15 -6.84 5.23
CA VAL A 148 5.18 -5.38 5.13
C VAL A 148 4.22 -4.87 4.07
N MET A 149 3.78 -3.62 4.27
CA MET A 149 3.06 -2.81 3.30
C MET A 149 3.92 -1.62 2.89
N GLN A 150 4.22 -1.50 1.61
CA GLN A 150 4.83 -0.32 1.02
C GLN A 150 3.77 0.59 0.45
N PHE A 151 3.72 1.84 0.91
CA PHE A 151 2.80 2.86 0.43
C PHE A 151 3.52 3.93 -0.37
N GLU A 152 2.89 4.39 -1.44
CA GLU A 152 3.20 5.64 -2.14
C GLU A 152 1.97 6.54 -2.08
N PHE A 153 2.15 7.78 -1.62
CA PHE A 153 1.12 8.80 -1.59
C PHE A 153 1.48 9.99 -2.45
N LEU A 154 0.44 10.56 -3.06
CA LEU A 154 0.49 11.78 -3.84
C LEU A 154 -0.53 12.76 -3.28
N GLY A 155 -0.12 14.00 -2.98
CA GLY A 155 -1.00 15.01 -2.41
C GLY A 155 -0.58 16.45 -2.68
N ALA A 156 -1.44 17.38 -2.28
CA ALA A 156 -1.24 18.81 -2.47
C ALA A 156 -0.01 19.30 -1.70
N TYR A 157 0.80 20.12 -2.37
CA TYR A 157 1.96 20.73 -1.74
C TYR A 157 1.56 21.79 -0.72
N SER A 158 2.22 21.76 0.44
CA SER A 158 2.27 22.88 1.38
C SER A 158 3.71 23.27 1.65
N THR A 159 3.95 24.58 1.80
CA THR A 159 5.27 25.13 2.12
C THR A 159 5.83 24.48 3.39
N PRO A 160 7.03 23.89 3.34
CA PRO A 160 7.68 23.37 4.54
C PRO A 160 7.85 24.46 5.58
N THR A 161 7.67 24.11 6.85
CA THR A 161 7.83 25.04 7.97
C THR A 161 8.74 24.43 9.03
N ASP A 162 9.51 25.27 9.71
CA ASP A 162 10.22 24.84 10.91
C ASP A 162 9.20 24.63 12.03
N THR A 163 9.00 23.38 12.42
CA THR A 163 8.02 22.98 13.43
C THR A 163 8.67 21.91 14.31
N GLN A 164 8.63 22.11 15.62
CA GLN A 164 9.13 21.12 16.57
C GLN A 164 8.33 19.82 16.45
N LEU A 165 9.01 18.68 16.66
CA LEU A 165 8.33 17.39 16.75
C LEU A 165 7.26 17.43 17.85
N PRO A 166 6.01 17.09 17.56
CA PRO A 166 4.95 17.10 18.56
C PRO A 166 5.26 16.08 19.68
N PRO A 167 5.03 16.44 20.96
CA PRO A 167 5.18 15.51 22.07
C PRO A 167 4.04 14.47 22.09
N GLY A 168 4.21 13.40 22.87
CA GLY A 168 3.15 12.42 23.09
C GLY A 168 2.86 11.55 21.86
N VAL A 169 3.90 11.21 21.09
CA VAL A 169 3.79 10.21 20.01
C VAL A 169 3.40 8.87 20.63
N ASP A 170 2.31 8.28 20.14
CA ASP A 170 1.81 7.00 20.61
C ASP A 170 1.79 5.96 19.49
N TYR A 171 2.39 4.79 19.76
CA TYR A 171 2.43 3.64 18.87
C TYR A 171 1.82 2.39 19.52
N SER A 172 1.16 2.51 20.67
CA SER A 172 0.67 1.35 21.42
C SER A 172 -0.37 0.51 20.68
N ALA A 173 -1.03 1.09 19.67
CA ALA A 173 -1.95 0.39 18.78
C ALA A 173 -1.25 -0.50 17.73
N PHE A 174 0.06 -0.33 17.50
CA PHE A 174 0.82 -1.18 16.59
C PHE A 174 1.27 -2.44 17.33
N MET A 175 0.83 -3.59 16.82
CA MET A 175 1.27 -4.88 17.33
C MET A 175 2.63 -5.27 16.75
N GLN A 176 3.40 -6.01 17.56
CA GLN A 176 4.60 -6.68 17.04
C GLN A 176 4.20 -7.69 15.95
N PRO A 177 4.78 -7.60 14.74
CA PRO A 177 4.43 -8.50 13.65
C PRO A 177 4.98 -9.90 13.92
N LYS A 178 4.27 -10.90 13.40
CA LYS A 178 4.75 -12.28 13.39
C LYS A 178 5.58 -12.52 12.12
N PRO A 179 6.74 -13.20 12.19
CA PRO A 179 7.49 -13.54 11.00
C PRO A 179 6.72 -14.55 10.15
N VAL A 180 6.77 -14.41 8.82
CA VAL A 180 6.14 -15.32 7.87
C VAL A 180 6.85 -16.67 7.90
N GLY A 181 6.06 -17.74 8.04
CA GLY A 181 6.53 -19.12 8.06
C GLY A 181 5.43 -20.05 8.55
N LYS A 182 5.63 -21.37 8.45
CA LYS A 182 4.61 -22.40 8.71
C LYS A 182 3.80 -22.20 10.00
N VAL A 183 4.45 -21.77 11.08
CA VAL A 183 3.80 -21.57 12.39
C VAL A 183 2.84 -20.37 12.38
N ASN A 184 3.21 -19.28 11.71
CA ASN A 184 2.47 -18.02 11.73
C ASN A 184 1.69 -17.77 10.44
N THR A 185 1.86 -18.58 9.40
CA THR A 185 1.08 -18.51 8.15
C THR A 185 0.51 -19.90 7.88
N PRO A 186 -0.51 -20.33 8.66
CA PRO A 186 -1.01 -21.70 8.64
C PRO A 186 -1.73 -22.07 7.34
N THR A 187 -2.25 -21.08 6.61
CA THR A 187 -3.07 -21.30 5.42
C THR A 187 -2.54 -20.49 4.26
N PHE A 188 -2.20 -21.18 3.17
CA PHE A 188 -2.01 -20.58 1.86
C PHE A 188 -2.61 -21.51 0.80
N THR A 189 -3.56 -20.99 0.03
CA THR A 189 -4.20 -21.71 -1.08
C THR A 189 -4.14 -20.85 -2.33
N PHE A 190 -3.76 -21.46 -3.45
CA PHE A 190 -3.61 -20.79 -4.74
C PHE A 190 -4.19 -21.69 -5.84
N HIS A 191 -5.26 -21.26 -6.51
CA HIS A 191 -6.06 -22.09 -7.42
C HIS A 191 -6.50 -23.45 -6.82
N GLY A 192 -6.81 -23.44 -5.51
CA GLY A 192 -7.20 -24.64 -4.74
C GLY A 192 -6.04 -25.56 -4.34
N VAL A 193 -4.79 -25.21 -4.67
CA VAL A 193 -3.60 -25.97 -4.28
C VAL A 193 -3.00 -25.38 -3.02
N THR A 194 -2.64 -26.23 -2.06
CA THR A 194 -1.78 -25.85 -0.93
C THR A 194 -0.35 -26.29 -1.25
N ALA A 195 0.59 -25.36 -1.25
CA ALA A 195 2.00 -25.62 -1.51
C ALA A 195 2.89 -24.82 -0.54
N CYS A 196 4.12 -25.28 -0.34
CA CYS A 196 5.11 -24.51 0.40
C CYS A 196 5.50 -23.28 -0.42
N THR A 197 5.34 -22.10 0.16
CA THR A 197 5.57 -20.81 -0.51
C THR A 197 6.75 -20.10 0.12
N SER A 198 7.69 -19.64 -0.70
CA SER A 198 8.88 -18.90 -0.27
C SER A 198 8.69 -17.38 -0.40
N ALA A 199 7.93 -16.92 -1.39
CA ALA A 199 7.65 -15.51 -1.62
C ALA A 199 6.20 -15.29 -2.07
N PHE A 200 5.60 -14.22 -1.58
CA PHE A 200 4.27 -13.78 -1.99
C PHE A 200 4.18 -12.26 -1.95
N SER A 201 3.61 -11.67 -3.00
CA SER A 201 3.37 -10.24 -3.06
C SER A 201 2.12 -9.91 -3.85
N ILE A 202 1.47 -8.81 -3.48
CA ILE A 202 0.38 -8.20 -4.22
C ILE A 202 0.70 -6.71 -4.37
N ALA A 203 0.75 -6.23 -5.61
CA ALA A 203 0.77 -4.81 -5.91
C ALA A 203 -0.65 -4.37 -6.28
N TRP A 204 -1.21 -3.42 -5.52
CA TRP A 204 -2.57 -2.93 -5.77
C TRP A 204 -2.70 -2.19 -7.10
N GLY A 205 -1.62 -1.55 -7.56
CA GLY A 205 -1.55 -1.02 -8.92
C GLY A 205 -2.44 0.20 -9.17
N ASN A 206 -2.68 1.04 -8.16
CA ASN A 206 -3.36 2.32 -8.35
C ASN A 206 -2.54 3.25 -9.23
N THR A 207 -3.17 3.81 -10.26
CA THR A 207 -2.54 4.81 -11.13
C THR A 207 -2.59 6.19 -10.47
N LEU A 208 -1.53 6.61 -9.77
CA LEU A 208 -1.49 7.93 -9.14
C LEU A 208 -1.06 9.02 -10.11
N ALA A 209 -1.91 10.03 -10.30
CA ALA A 209 -1.62 11.19 -11.14
C ALA A 209 -2.01 12.50 -10.47
N TRP A 210 -1.17 13.52 -10.61
CA TRP A 210 -1.53 14.89 -10.24
C TRP A 210 -2.25 15.54 -11.40
N ARG A 211 -3.48 16.01 -11.18
CA ARG A 211 -4.25 16.71 -12.21
C ARG A 211 -4.35 18.17 -11.81
N GLU A 212 -3.77 19.04 -12.62
CA GLU A 212 -3.89 20.48 -12.47
C GLU A 212 -4.68 21.05 -13.65
N LEU A 213 -5.76 21.78 -13.35
CA LEU A 213 -6.62 22.47 -14.30
C LEU A 213 -6.97 23.85 -13.78
N ILE A 214 -7.53 24.69 -14.65
CA ILE A 214 -8.09 25.98 -14.24
C ILE A 214 -9.19 25.72 -13.20
N ASN A 215 -9.07 26.36 -12.03
CA ASN A 215 -10.02 26.30 -10.91
C ASN A 215 -10.15 24.93 -10.20
N CYS A 216 -9.34 23.92 -10.55
CA CYS A 216 -9.30 22.67 -9.79
C CYS A 216 -7.95 21.95 -9.95
N ALA A 217 -7.37 21.51 -8.82
CA ALA A 217 -6.17 20.70 -8.81
C ALA A 217 -6.24 19.66 -7.69
N GLY A 218 -5.66 18.48 -7.90
CA GLY A 218 -5.64 17.44 -6.88
C GLY A 218 -5.05 16.12 -7.36
N ALA A 219 -4.78 15.24 -6.39
CA ALA A 219 -4.38 13.87 -6.67
C ALA A 219 -5.58 13.07 -7.18
N ARG A 220 -5.34 12.20 -8.17
CA ARG A 220 -6.36 11.31 -8.74
C ARG A 220 -5.79 9.90 -8.87
N SER A 221 -6.66 8.92 -8.64
CA SER A 221 -6.43 7.51 -8.96
C SER A 221 -7.57 7.06 -9.89
N PRO A 222 -7.45 7.20 -11.22
CA PRO A 222 -8.55 6.96 -12.15
C PRO A 222 -8.75 5.48 -12.47
N ASP A 223 -7.72 4.66 -12.27
CA ASP A 223 -7.73 3.22 -12.58
C ASP A 223 -6.82 2.47 -11.61
N ARG A 224 -7.09 1.18 -11.45
CA ARG A 224 -6.28 0.25 -10.67
C ARG A 224 -6.13 -1.06 -11.42
N GLN A 225 -4.91 -1.59 -11.44
CA GLN A 225 -4.61 -2.87 -12.10
C GLN A 225 -3.82 -3.75 -11.13
N PRO A 226 -4.51 -4.44 -10.21
CA PRO A 226 -3.85 -5.22 -9.18
C PRO A 226 -3.19 -6.46 -9.78
N THR A 227 -1.93 -6.66 -9.42
CA THR A 227 -1.11 -7.79 -9.86
C THR A 227 -0.44 -8.43 -8.65
N GLY A 228 0.06 -9.64 -8.81
CA GLY A 228 0.80 -10.31 -7.76
C GLY A 228 1.83 -11.28 -8.30
N ASN A 229 2.63 -11.79 -7.38
CA ASN A 229 3.63 -12.81 -7.66
C ASN A 229 3.69 -13.79 -6.50
N VAL A 230 3.72 -15.08 -6.82
CA VAL A 230 3.92 -16.17 -5.85
C VAL A 230 5.09 -17.04 -6.30
N THR A 231 5.96 -17.39 -5.35
CA THR A 231 6.97 -18.43 -5.53
C THR A 231 6.67 -19.60 -4.60
N MET A 232 6.32 -20.74 -5.18
CA MET A 232 5.92 -21.93 -4.42
C MET A 232 6.51 -23.22 -5.01
N GLU A 233 6.59 -24.27 -4.22
CA GLU A 233 7.03 -25.59 -4.70
C GLU A 233 6.19 -26.03 -5.89
N LEU A 234 6.84 -26.51 -6.95
CA LEU A 234 6.16 -27.01 -8.13
C LEU A 234 5.45 -28.33 -7.79
N PRO A 235 4.10 -28.37 -7.73
CA PRO A 235 3.41 -29.63 -7.48
C PRO A 235 3.49 -30.54 -8.70
N SER A 236 3.13 -31.81 -8.53
CA SER A 236 3.04 -32.74 -9.65
C SER A 236 1.98 -32.28 -10.67
N ILE A 237 2.17 -32.63 -11.94
CA ILE A 237 1.20 -32.32 -13.02
C ILE A 237 -0.18 -32.91 -12.70
N ALA A 238 -0.23 -34.08 -12.05
CA ALA A 238 -1.48 -34.72 -11.62
C ALA A 238 -2.21 -33.93 -10.54
N THR A 239 -1.49 -33.19 -9.70
CA THR A 239 -2.07 -32.28 -8.70
C THR A 239 -2.59 -31.01 -9.35
N LYS A 240 -1.77 -30.35 -10.18
CA LYS A 240 -2.17 -29.18 -10.95
C LYS A 240 -1.25 -28.99 -12.14
N ASN A 241 -1.82 -28.94 -13.34
CA ASN A 241 -1.07 -28.61 -14.55
C ASN A 241 -1.07 -27.09 -14.77
N TRP A 242 -0.06 -26.40 -14.23
CA TRP A 242 0.06 -24.94 -14.35
C TRP A 242 0.21 -24.45 -15.80
N ALA A 243 0.83 -25.24 -16.68
CA ALA A 243 0.97 -24.87 -18.09
C ALA A 243 -0.41 -24.80 -18.77
N GLU A 244 -1.31 -25.74 -18.48
CA GLU A 244 -2.67 -25.73 -19.00
C GLU A 244 -3.52 -24.62 -18.35
N VAL A 245 -3.34 -24.36 -17.04
CA VAL A 245 -3.99 -23.21 -16.37
C VAL A 245 -3.67 -21.90 -17.09
N VAL A 246 -2.39 -21.67 -17.44
CA VAL A 246 -1.96 -20.47 -18.18
C VAL A 246 -2.45 -20.50 -19.63
N ARG A 247 -2.30 -21.63 -20.34
CA ARG A 247 -2.70 -21.78 -21.75
C ARG A 247 -4.19 -21.52 -21.96
N GLU A 248 -5.01 -21.95 -21.01
CA GLU A 248 -6.47 -21.79 -21.08
C GLU A 248 -6.97 -20.51 -20.41
N GLY A 249 -6.11 -19.77 -19.70
CA GLY A 249 -6.52 -18.59 -18.93
C GLY A 249 -7.50 -18.93 -17.81
N THR A 250 -7.37 -20.12 -17.21
CA THR A 250 -8.27 -20.56 -16.15
C THR A 250 -8.10 -19.68 -14.92
N THR A 251 -9.22 -19.18 -14.38
CA THR A 251 -9.22 -18.40 -13.15
C THR A 251 -9.45 -19.29 -11.92
N GLY A 252 -9.04 -18.82 -10.75
CA GLY A 252 -9.28 -19.53 -9.49
C GLY A 252 -9.10 -18.61 -8.29
N ALA A 253 -9.43 -19.10 -7.10
CA ALA A 253 -9.31 -18.31 -5.88
C ALA A 253 -7.91 -18.42 -5.25
N MET A 254 -7.54 -17.39 -4.49
CA MET A 254 -6.38 -17.35 -3.62
C MET A 254 -6.81 -16.90 -2.22
N SER A 255 -6.30 -17.59 -1.20
CA SER A 255 -6.46 -17.20 0.20
C SER A 255 -5.16 -17.42 0.95
N LEU A 256 -4.73 -16.40 1.68
CA LEU A 256 -3.58 -16.43 2.58
C LEU A 256 -4.03 -15.97 3.96
N VAL A 257 -3.81 -16.79 4.99
CA VAL A 257 -4.04 -16.42 6.39
C VAL A 257 -2.70 -16.34 7.11
N HIS A 258 -2.39 -15.16 7.63
CA HIS A 258 -1.23 -14.89 8.46
C HIS A 258 -1.67 -14.51 9.88
N GLY A 259 -0.93 -14.94 10.88
CA GLY A 259 -1.30 -14.84 12.29
C GLY A 259 -2.01 -16.08 12.83
N VAL A 260 -1.98 -16.22 14.16
CA VAL A 260 -2.66 -17.30 14.91
C VAL A 260 -3.32 -16.81 16.20
N ASP A 261 -3.03 -15.58 16.64
CA ASP A 261 -3.63 -15.01 17.84
C ASP A 261 -4.80 -14.13 17.41
N VAL A 262 -5.94 -14.24 18.09
CA VAL A 262 -7.09 -13.36 17.87
C VAL A 262 -6.68 -11.90 18.02
N GLY A 263 -7.14 -11.05 17.11
CA GLY A 263 -6.75 -9.65 16.95
C GLY A 263 -5.47 -9.43 16.15
N ASN A 264 -4.73 -10.49 15.82
CA ASN A 264 -3.49 -10.42 15.05
C ASN A 264 -3.48 -11.42 13.88
N ILE A 265 -4.67 -11.84 13.42
CA ILE A 265 -4.83 -12.62 12.21
C ILE A 265 -5.21 -11.66 11.08
N ILE A 266 -4.49 -11.76 9.97
CA ILE A 266 -4.80 -11.06 8.72
C ILE A 266 -4.98 -12.08 7.62
N GLU A 267 -6.09 -11.97 6.91
CA GLU A 267 -6.44 -12.79 5.77
C GLU A 267 -6.50 -11.94 4.50
N LEU A 268 -5.81 -12.39 3.45
CA LEU A 268 -5.91 -11.86 2.10
C LEU A 268 -6.73 -12.87 1.29
N SER A 269 -7.84 -12.42 0.71
CA SER A 269 -8.71 -13.26 -0.10
C SER A 269 -8.96 -12.60 -1.45
N ALA A 270 -8.61 -13.30 -2.53
CA ALA A 270 -8.95 -12.90 -3.89
C ALA A 270 -9.79 -14.02 -4.54
N PRO A 271 -11.05 -13.76 -4.92
CA PRO A 271 -11.92 -14.80 -5.45
C PRO A 271 -11.48 -15.28 -6.84
N LYS A 272 -10.82 -14.40 -7.61
CA LYS A 272 -10.50 -14.66 -9.01
C LYS A 272 -9.14 -14.09 -9.40
N ILE A 273 -8.14 -14.95 -9.40
CA ILE A 273 -6.82 -14.69 -9.94
C ILE A 273 -6.62 -15.42 -11.27
N GLN A 274 -5.81 -14.84 -12.13
CA GLN A 274 -5.42 -15.42 -13.41
C GLN A 274 -3.90 -15.54 -13.48
N CYS A 275 -3.41 -16.77 -13.65
CA CYS A 275 -1.97 -17.02 -13.75
C CYS A 275 -1.43 -16.57 -15.12
N ASN A 276 -0.24 -15.96 -15.10
CA ASN A 276 0.52 -15.57 -16.28
C ASN A 276 1.69 -16.53 -16.54
N PRO A 277 2.39 -16.44 -17.69
CA PRO A 277 3.56 -17.26 -17.97
C PRO A 277 4.57 -17.22 -16.83
N PHE A 278 4.90 -18.40 -16.29
CA PHE A 278 5.72 -18.56 -15.11
C PHE A 278 7.13 -19.03 -15.46
N THR A 279 8.04 -18.90 -14.48
CA THR A 279 9.40 -19.42 -14.57
C THR A 279 9.64 -20.47 -13.50
N LEU A 280 10.61 -21.36 -13.74
CA LEU A 280 11.09 -22.30 -12.73
C LEU A 280 12.34 -21.74 -12.07
N GLN A 281 12.43 -21.92 -10.76
CA GLN A 281 13.55 -21.51 -9.93
C GLN A 281 14.03 -22.70 -9.09
N ASP A 282 15.31 -22.69 -8.74
CA ASP A 282 15.87 -23.63 -7.77
C ASP A 282 15.92 -22.96 -6.40
N ASP A 283 15.38 -23.63 -5.39
CA ASP A 283 15.59 -23.27 -3.98
C ASP A 283 16.07 -24.52 -3.24
N GLN A 284 17.37 -24.54 -2.91
CA GLN A 284 18.01 -25.66 -2.21
C GLN A 284 17.86 -27.02 -2.92
N GLY A 285 17.87 -27.03 -4.26
CA GLY A 285 17.67 -28.26 -5.04
C GLY A 285 16.21 -28.67 -5.23
N ILE A 286 15.25 -27.86 -4.76
CA ILE A 286 13.81 -28.07 -4.97
C ILE A 286 13.34 -27.12 -6.08
N ALA A 287 12.58 -27.67 -7.04
CA ALA A 287 11.99 -26.90 -8.11
C ALA A 287 10.81 -26.07 -7.60
N MET A 288 10.94 -24.75 -7.73
CA MET A 288 9.91 -23.76 -7.40
C MET A 288 9.31 -23.19 -8.68
N VAL A 289 8.02 -22.88 -8.66
CA VAL A 289 7.35 -22.08 -9.68
C VAL A 289 7.26 -20.62 -9.20
N ALA A 290 7.79 -19.70 -9.99
CA ALA A 290 7.60 -18.26 -9.81
C ALA A 290 6.54 -17.76 -10.80
N MET A 291 5.35 -17.50 -10.26
CA MET A 291 4.11 -17.29 -10.99
C MET A 291 3.61 -15.86 -10.79
N PRO A 292 3.77 -14.99 -11.80
CA PRO A 292 3.00 -13.75 -11.83
C PRO A 292 1.52 -14.06 -12.05
N PHE A 293 0.64 -13.25 -11.46
CA PHE A 293 -0.80 -13.38 -11.64
C PHE A 293 -1.50 -12.01 -11.61
N ASP A 294 -2.61 -11.92 -12.32
CA ASP A 294 -3.51 -10.77 -12.28
C ASP A 294 -4.65 -11.06 -11.30
N ILE A 295 -5.12 -10.04 -10.60
CA ILE A 295 -6.24 -10.15 -9.67
C ILE A 295 -7.45 -9.48 -10.33
N ASN A 296 -8.48 -10.28 -10.60
CA ASN A 296 -9.65 -9.87 -11.34
C ASN A 296 -10.87 -9.77 -10.40
N PRO A 297 -11.81 -8.86 -10.68
CA PRO A 297 -13.09 -8.85 -10.01
C PRO A 297 -13.93 -10.07 -10.43
N ASP A 298 -14.76 -10.56 -9.52
CA ASP A 298 -15.80 -11.55 -9.81
C ASP A 298 -17.18 -10.88 -9.84
N GLN A 299 -17.53 -10.13 -8.78
CA GLN A 299 -18.77 -9.36 -8.65
C GLN A 299 -18.52 -7.94 -8.14
N GLY A 300 -18.16 -7.04 -9.06
CA GLY A 300 -17.98 -5.62 -8.75
C GLY A 300 -16.62 -5.34 -8.11
N ASP A 301 -16.60 -4.61 -7.00
CA ASP A 301 -15.39 -4.24 -6.26
C ASP A 301 -15.02 -5.33 -5.23
N ASP A 302 -14.73 -6.55 -5.68
CA ASP A 302 -14.47 -7.72 -4.82
C ASP A 302 -13.14 -8.43 -5.11
N GLU A 303 -12.27 -7.82 -5.92
CA GLU A 303 -11.05 -8.46 -6.40
C GLU A 303 -10.05 -8.83 -5.28
N LEU A 304 -9.99 -8.06 -4.19
CA LEU A 304 -9.13 -8.33 -3.04
C LEU A 304 -9.77 -7.87 -1.74
N ARG A 305 -9.99 -8.81 -0.81
CA ARG A 305 -10.50 -8.54 0.54
C ARG A 305 -9.39 -8.74 1.55
N ILE A 306 -9.26 -7.79 2.48
CA ILE A 306 -8.31 -7.87 3.60
C ILE A 306 -9.11 -7.93 4.88
N ILE A 307 -8.99 -9.03 5.62
CA ILE A 307 -9.78 -9.28 6.83
C ILE A 307 -8.83 -9.35 8.02
N VAL A 308 -9.08 -8.53 9.04
CA VAL A 308 -8.31 -8.49 10.29
C VAL A 308 -9.20 -9.00 11.42
N ARG A 309 -8.76 -10.05 12.12
CA ARG A 309 -9.53 -10.69 13.20
C ARG A 309 -8.66 -11.15 14.36
#